data_AF-Q5XW74-F1
#
_entry.id   AF-Q5XW74-F1
#
_cell.length_a   1.000
_cell.length_b   1.000
_cell.length_c   1.000
_cell.angle_alpha   90.00
_cell.angle_beta   90.00
_cell.angle_gamma   90.00
#
_symmetry.space_group_name_H-M   'P 1'
#
loop_
_entity.id
_entity.type
_entity.pdbx_description
1 polymer ?
#
loop_
_entity_poly.entity_id
_entity_poly.type
_entity_poly.pdbx_seq_one_letter_code
_entity_poly.pdbx_strand_id
1 'polypeptide(L)'
;TVGALCRHFDFDQEEFKGSSKVNIKDKVLELLLYFTKHSDEEVQTKAIIGLGFSFIQHPVLMFEVEVKNLYNIILSDKNCSVNLKIQVLKNLQTYLQEEDTRMQQADRDWKKMSKQEDLKEMGDISSGMSSSIMQLYLKQVLESFFSTQSSVRHFALNVIALTLNQGLIHPVQCVPYLIAMGTDPEPSMRNKSDQQLIEIDKKYTGFIHMKAVAGIKMSYQVQQAINSNANQIVRGFRQDESNSALCSHLYSMIRSNRQHRRAFLISLLNLFDDAAKTEVNMLLYIADNLACFPYQSQEEPLFIMHHIDITLSVSGSNLLQSFKESMVMAKQKVKAPSSNEDSSSESDEVSRPKKTRRRGNSESDSDAEDDVEYVLRCLPSNASPLIEFANASQGILLLLMLKQHIKNLCGFSDSKIQKYSPSESAKVYDKAINRKQSVHFHPKQTLEYLKRNMTCTKINDEVKRSIAKQYLDFKMLMEHLDPDEEEEEGEVSASTDARNKAITNLLGGNSPKNNVAETEEEESDGEEKAGGTSGKG
;
A
#
# COMPACT_ATOMS: atom_id res chain seq x y z
N THR A 1 -40.05 18.56 -8.35
CA THR A 1 -40.84 19.68 -7.80
C THR A 1 -41.19 19.47 -6.34
N VAL A 2 -41.90 18.38 -5.98
CA VAL A 2 -42.31 18.12 -4.59
C VAL A 2 -41.17 18.23 -3.57
N GLY A 3 -40.02 17.56 -3.79
CA GLY A 3 -38.90 17.64 -2.85
C GLY A 3 -38.33 19.06 -2.68
N ALA A 4 -38.30 19.86 -3.75
CA ALA A 4 -37.83 21.25 -3.66
C ALA A 4 -38.79 22.13 -2.87
N LEU A 5 -40.10 21.88 -2.97
CA LEU A 5 -41.08 22.55 -2.11
C LEU A 5 -40.86 22.17 -0.65
N CYS A 6 -40.71 20.88 -0.34
CA CYS A 6 -40.44 20.40 1.02
C CYS A 6 -39.11 20.90 1.60
N ARG A 7 -38.13 21.28 0.76
CA ARG A 7 -36.87 21.91 1.22
C ARG A 7 -37.08 23.32 1.76
N HIS A 8 -37.94 24.10 1.11
CA HIS A 8 -38.08 25.54 1.38
C HIS A 8 -39.32 25.88 2.20
N PHE A 9 -40.30 24.97 2.26
CA PHE A 9 -41.55 25.16 2.97
C PHE A 9 -41.82 23.95 3.86
N ASP A 10 -42.04 24.22 5.15
CA ASP A 10 -42.50 23.22 6.11
C ASP A 10 -44.03 23.15 6.08
N PHE A 11 -44.56 22.22 5.28
CA PHE A 11 -46.00 22.02 5.14
C PHE A 11 -46.66 21.40 6.38
N ASP A 12 -45.87 20.93 7.36
CA ASP A 12 -46.41 20.39 8.61
C ASP A 12 -46.72 21.48 9.66
N GLN A 13 -46.41 22.75 9.38
CA GLN A 13 -46.85 23.88 10.19
C GLN A 13 -48.37 24.08 10.13
N GLU A 14 -48.96 24.55 11.24
CA GLU A 14 -50.41 24.70 11.38
C GLU A 14 -51.04 25.59 10.28
N GLU A 15 -50.32 26.61 9.85
CA GLU A 15 -50.76 27.55 8.80
C GLU A 15 -51.02 26.88 7.44
N PHE A 16 -50.23 25.85 7.10
CA PHE A 16 -50.36 25.12 5.83
C PHE A 16 -51.28 23.91 5.96
N LYS A 17 -51.32 23.29 7.14
CA LYS A 17 -51.96 22.01 7.39
C LYS A 17 -53.47 22.13 7.65
N GLY A 18 -53.92 23.28 8.17
CA GLY A 18 -55.31 23.51 8.52
C GLY A 18 -55.82 22.48 9.53
N SER A 19 -56.96 21.84 9.26
CA SER A 19 -57.59 20.83 10.14
C SER A 19 -57.07 19.40 9.93
N SER A 20 -56.15 19.17 8.99
CA SER A 20 -55.66 17.83 8.67
C SER A 20 -54.65 17.32 9.71
N LYS A 21 -54.87 16.10 10.23
CA LYS A 21 -53.91 15.43 11.12
C LYS A 21 -52.79 14.69 10.37
N VAL A 22 -52.78 14.72 9.03
CA VAL A 22 -51.85 13.92 8.21
C VAL A 22 -50.45 14.52 8.23
N ASN A 23 -49.44 13.76 8.63
CA ASN A 23 -48.05 14.18 8.56
C ASN A 23 -47.56 14.19 7.10
N ILE A 24 -47.37 15.38 6.54
CA ILE A 24 -47.12 15.55 5.10
C ILE A 24 -45.72 15.06 4.77
N LYS A 25 -44.72 15.34 5.61
CA LYS A 25 -43.35 14.84 5.41
C LYS A 25 -43.27 13.32 5.33
N ASP A 26 -44.03 12.60 6.16
CA ASP A 26 -44.03 11.12 6.16
C ASP A 26 -44.66 10.57 4.87
N LYS A 27 -45.73 11.21 4.38
CA LYS A 27 -46.38 10.84 3.12
C LYS A 27 -45.49 11.11 1.91
N VAL A 28 -44.76 12.23 1.90
CA VAL A 28 -43.79 12.54 0.86
C VAL A 28 -42.63 11.55 0.90
N LEU A 29 -42.14 11.17 2.09
CA LEU A 29 -41.11 10.15 2.25
C LEU A 29 -41.55 8.80 1.68
N GLU A 30 -42.74 8.30 2.08
CA GLU A 30 -43.31 7.04 1.61
C GLU A 30 -43.42 7.02 0.07
N LEU A 31 -43.95 8.10 -0.52
CA LEU A 31 -44.10 8.22 -1.97
C LEU A 31 -42.75 8.21 -2.69
N LEU A 32 -41.77 8.97 -2.20
CA LEU A 32 -40.44 9.03 -2.83
C LEU A 32 -39.71 7.68 -2.69
N LEU A 33 -39.79 7.02 -1.54
CA LEU A 33 -39.23 5.68 -1.32
C LEU A 33 -39.87 4.61 -2.20
N TYR A 34 -41.15 4.76 -2.57
CA TYR A 34 -41.77 3.89 -3.56
C TYR A 34 -41.10 4.02 -4.94
N PHE A 35 -40.84 5.25 -5.39
CA PHE A 35 -40.22 5.50 -6.70
C PHE A 35 -38.72 5.16 -6.77
N THR A 36 -38.02 5.00 -5.64
CA THR A 36 -36.62 4.52 -5.66
C THR A 36 -36.51 3.05 -6.05
N LYS A 37 -37.61 2.28 -6.01
CA LYS A 37 -37.67 0.87 -6.43
C LYS A 37 -38.16 0.69 -7.87
N HIS A 38 -38.34 1.78 -8.62
CA HIS A 38 -38.81 1.74 -10.01
C HIS A 38 -37.77 1.09 -10.93
N SER A 39 -38.17 0.55 -12.08
CA SER A 39 -37.24 -0.08 -13.04
C SER A 39 -36.39 0.93 -13.83
N ASP A 40 -36.88 2.15 -13.98
CA ASP A 40 -36.22 3.24 -14.70
C ASP A 40 -35.26 4.03 -13.79
N GLU A 41 -33.99 4.11 -14.18
CA GLU A 41 -32.93 4.82 -13.46
C GLU A 41 -33.16 6.33 -13.35
N GLU A 42 -33.77 6.97 -14.35
CA GLU A 42 -34.07 8.40 -14.29
C GLU A 42 -35.10 8.68 -13.19
N VAL A 43 -36.12 7.83 -13.09
CA VAL A 43 -37.15 7.93 -12.04
C VAL A 43 -36.50 7.74 -10.67
N GLN A 44 -35.65 6.72 -10.49
CA GLN A 44 -34.90 6.50 -9.26
C GLN A 44 -34.05 7.73 -8.90
N THR A 45 -33.31 8.28 -9.86
CA THR A 45 -32.44 9.43 -9.67
C THR A 45 -33.24 10.66 -9.22
N LYS A 46 -34.38 10.95 -9.87
CA LYS A 46 -35.26 12.06 -9.48
C LYS A 46 -35.90 11.85 -8.10
N ALA A 47 -36.26 10.61 -7.75
CA ALA A 47 -36.76 10.28 -6.43
C ALA A 47 -35.70 10.53 -5.35
N ILE A 48 -34.45 10.10 -5.56
CA ILE A 48 -33.34 10.32 -4.63
C ILE A 48 -32.99 11.82 -4.53
N ILE A 49 -33.03 12.58 -5.63
CA ILE A 49 -32.91 14.06 -5.57
C ILE A 49 -34.00 14.65 -4.67
N GLY A 50 -35.24 14.18 -4.83
CA GLY A 50 -36.38 14.61 -4.01
C GLY A 50 -36.19 14.31 -2.53
N LEU A 51 -35.71 13.11 -2.20
CA LEU A 51 -35.37 12.71 -0.83
C LEU A 51 -34.29 13.62 -0.25
N GLY A 52 -33.22 13.87 -1.01
CA GLY A 52 -32.14 14.77 -0.61
C GLY A 52 -32.62 16.16 -0.23
N PHE A 53 -33.53 16.74 -1.03
CA PHE A 53 -34.15 18.03 -0.71
C PHE A 53 -35.01 17.98 0.55
N SER A 54 -35.77 16.90 0.76
CA SER A 54 -36.57 16.73 1.98
C SER A 54 -35.71 16.61 3.24
N PHE A 55 -34.53 15.99 3.15
CA PHE A 55 -33.62 15.80 4.28
C PHE A 55 -32.97 17.09 4.76
N ILE A 56 -32.85 18.10 3.90
CA ILE A 56 -32.32 19.42 4.30
C ILE A 56 -33.26 20.10 5.32
N GLN A 57 -34.57 19.99 5.10
CA GLN A 57 -35.58 20.55 6.00
C GLN A 57 -35.85 19.62 7.21
N HIS A 58 -35.89 18.31 6.98
CA HIS A 58 -36.20 17.31 8.01
C HIS A 58 -35.08 16.26 8.12
N PRO A 59 -33.92 16.60 8.70
CA PRO A 59 -32.77 15.70 8.79
C PRO A 59 -33.02 14.43 9.60
N VAL A 60 -34.00 14.45 10.52
CA VAL A 60 -34.41 13.26 11.31
C VAL A 60 -34.81 12.08 10.42
N LEU A 61 -35.35 12.34 9.23
CA LEU A 61 -35.76 11.28 8.28
C LEU A 61 -34.57 10.44 7.79
N MET A 62 -33.34 10.94 7.90
CA MET A 62 -32.14 10.18 7.54
C MET A 62 -31.80 9.07 8.53
N PHE A 63 -32.43 9.03 9.71
CA PHE A 63 -32.30 7.92 10.66
C PHE A 63 -33.24 6.76 10.36
N GLU A 64 -34.26 6.97 9.52
CA GLU A 64 -35.22 5.94 9.18
C GLU A 64 -34.52 4.73 8.55
N VAL A 65 -34.92 3.54 9.00
CA VAL A 65 -34.25 2.28 8.63
C VAL A 65 -34.27 2.07 7.12
N GLU A 66 -35.36 2.44 6.47
CA GLU A 66 -35.55 2.32 5.02
C GLU A 66 -34.60 3.23 4.24
N VAL A 67 -34.43 4.49 4.69
CA VAL A 67 -33.50 5.46 4.09
C VAL A 67 -32.07 5.02 4.30
N LYS A 68 -31.73 4.60 5.53
CA LYS A 68 -30.42 4.06 5.87
C LYS A 68 -30.04 2.89 4.96
N ASN A 69 -30.94 1.92 4.83
CA ASN A 69 -30.71 0.75 4.00
C ASN A 69 -30.59 1.12 2.52
N LEU A 70 -31.44 2.03 2.03
CA LEU A 70 -31.37 2.53 0.65
C LEU A 70 -30.00 3.13 0.33
N TYR A 71 -29.53 4.08 1.13
CA TYR A 71 -28.24 4.76 0.89
C TYR A 71 -27.06 3.81 1.01
N ASN A 72 -27.07 2.93 2.02
CA ASN A 72 -26.00 1.95 2.20
C ASN A 72 -25.94 0.97 1.03
N ILE A 73 -27.07 0.43 0.57
CA ILE A 73 -27.11 -0.49 -0.58
C ILE A 73 -26.58 0.20 -1.84
N ILE A 74 -27.03 1.43 -2.12
CA ILE A 74 -26.58 2.19 -3.30
C ILE A 74 -25.06 2.39 -3.28
N LEU A 75 -24.48 2.76 -2.13
CA LEU A 75 -23.04 3.02 -2.03
C LEU A 75 -22.20 1.72 -2.05
N SER A 76 -22.64 0.67 -1.33
CA SER A 76 -21.91 -0.60 -1.20
C SER A 76 -21.93 -1.45 -2.47
N ASP A 77 -23.06 -1.50 -3.18
CA ASP A 77 -23.22 -2.43 -4.30
C ASP A 77 -22.37 -2.01 -5.50
N LYS A 78 -21.49 -2.91 -5.94
CA LYS A 78 -20.61 -2.70 -7.11
C LYS A 78 -21.40 -2.56 -8.41
N ASN A 79 -22.57 -3.17 -8.51
CA ASN A 79 -23.42 -3.16 -9.70
C ASN A 79 -24.38 -1.97 -9.75
N CYS A 80 -24.50 -1.21 -8.66
CA CYS A 80 -25.38 -0.05 -8.63
C CYS A 80 -24.86 1.05 -9.56
N SER A 81 -25.77 1.78 -10.20
CA SER A 81 -25.42 2.85 -11.13
C SER A 81 -24.56 3.92 -10.47
N VAL A 82 -23.55 4.35 -11.23
CA VAL A 82 -22.64 5.45 -10.90
C VAL A 82 -23.42 6.74 -10.60
N ASN A 83 -24.50 7.00 -11.35
CA ASN A 83 -25.34 8.19 -11.16
C ASN A 83 -26.03 8.20 -9.80
N LEU A 84 -26.56 7.05 -9.37
CA LEU A 84 -27.24 6.91 -8.08
C LEU A 84 -26.24 7.11 -6.93
N LYS A 85 -25.03 6.53 -7.03
CA LYS A 85 -23.95 6.74 -6.06
C LYS A 85 -23.57 8.22 -5.93
N ILE A 86 -23.34 8.88 -7.07
CA ILE A 86 -23.05 10.32 -7.12
C ILE A 86 -24.19 11.11 -6.46
N GLN A 87 -25.43 10.76 -6.77
CA GLN A 87 -26.57 11.50 -6.25
C GLN A 87 -26.73 11.36 -4.73
N VAL A 88 -26.49 10.16 -4.16
CA VAL A 88 -26.46 9.96 -2.71
C VAL A 88 -25.37 10.81 -2.05
N LEU A 89 -24.14 10.77 -2.59
CA LEU A 89 -23.02 11.57 -2.07
C LEU A 89 -23.30 13.08 -2.18
N LYS A 90 -23.91 13.52 -3.28
CA LYS A 90 -24.31 14.92 -3.50
C LYS A 90 -25.40 15.37 -2.52
N ASN A 91 -26.34 14.49 -2.17
CA ASN A 91 -27.34 14.78 -1.15
C ASN A 91 -26.68 15.02 0.21
N LEU A 92 -25.77 14.14 0.63
CA LEU A 92 -24.99 14.32 1.87
C LEU A 92 -24.16 15.61 1.84
N GLN A 93 -23.47 15.87 0.74
CA GLN A 93 -22.69 17.09 0.55
C GLN A 93 -23.54 18.35 0.70
N THR A 94 -24.70 18.39 0.01
CA THR A 94 -25.59 19.55 0.03
C THR A 94 -26.17 19.77 1.42
N TYR A 95 -26.57 18.70 2.12
CA TYR A 95 -27.02 18.77 3.50
C TYR A 95 -25.97 19.40 4.42
N LEU A 96 -24.73 18.90 4.40
CA LEU A 96 -23.65 19.41 5.25
C LEU A 96 -23.31 20.89 4.97
N GLN A 97 -23.40 21.32 3.71
CA GLN A 97 -23.15 22.72 3.34
C GLN A 97 -24.27 23.65 3.79
N GLU A 98 -25.53 23.23 3.63
CA GLU A 98 -26.68 24.03 4.05
C GLU A 98 -26.72 24.14 5.58
N GLU A 99 -26.44 23.05 6.29
CA GLU A 99 -26.39 23.03 7.75
C GLU A 99 -25.34 23.99 8.30
N ASP A 100 -24.13 23.95 7.76
CA ASP A 100 -23.04 24.83 8.16
C ASP A 100 -23.40 26.30 7.89
N THR A 101 -24.00 26.60 6.73
CA THR A 101 -24.48 27.94 6.40
C THR A 101 -25.57 28.41 7.38
N ARG A 102 -26.52 27.53 7.72
CA ARG A 102 -27.61 27.81 8.67
C ARG A 102 -27.06 28.04 10.08
N MET A 103 -26.12 27.22 10.51
CA MET A 103 -25.45 27.33 11.82
C MET A 103 -24.67 28.65 11.93
N GLN A 104 -23.91 29.03 10.89
CA GLN A 104 -23.20 30.31 10.85
C GLN A 104 -24.13 31.52 10.86
N GLN A 105 -25.28 31.43 10.18
CA GLN A 105 -26.28 32.50 10.21
C GLN A 105 -26.93 32.63 11.59
N ALA A 106 -27.30 31.51 12.22
CA ALA A 106 -27.86 31.49 13.57
C ALA A 106 -26.88 32.09 14.58
N ASP A 107 -25.57 31.78 14.49
CA ASP A 107 -24.53 32.36 15.34
C ASP A 107 -24.39 33.87 15.15
N ARG A 108 -24.51 34.39 13.92
CA ARG A 108 -24.53 35.84 13.66
C ARG A 108 -25.73 36.53 14.30
N ASP A 109 -26.90 35.90 14.25
CA ASP A 109 -28.14 36.43 14.80
C ASP A 109 -28.32 36.14 16.30
N TRP A 110 -27.48 35.29 16.89
CA TRP A 110 -27.46 34.97 18.33
C TRP A 110 -27.48 36.23 19.20
N LYS A 111 -26.73 37.27 18.82
CA LYS A 111 -26.69 38.54 19.56
C LYS A 111 -28.05 39.24 19.68
N LYS A 112 -28.99 38.96 18.78
CA LYS A 112 -30.36 39.49 18.81
C LYS A 112 -31.30 38.64 19.69
N MET A 113 -31.07 37.33 19.71
CA MET A 113 -31.93 36.34 20.39
C MET A 113 -31.44 35.96 21.81
N SER A 114 -30.20 36.30 22.17
CA SER A 114 -29.54 35.89 23.42
C SER A 114 -30.24 36.32 24.71
N LYS A 115 -31.16 37.29 24.65
CA LYS A 115 -31.96 37.75 25.80
C LYS A 115 -33.25 36.95 25.99
N GLN A 116 -33.65 36.17 24.99
CA GLN A 116 -34.90 35.39 24.99
C GLN A 116 -34.65 33.89 25.18
N GLU A 117 -33.44 33.40 24.95
CA GLU A 117 -33.10 31.99 25.16
C GLU A 117 -32.70 31.71 26.61
N ASP A 118 -33.18 30.58 27.14
CA ASP A 118 -32.79 30.07 28.45
C ASP A 118 -31.34 29.56 28.39
N LEU A 119 -30.45 30.15 29.19
CA LEU A 119 -29.03 29.75 29.28
C LEU A 119 -28.86 28.26 29.61
N LYS A 120 -29.87 27.61 30.20
CA LYS A 120 -29.84 26.18 30.54
C LYS A 120 -30.20 25.25 29.37
N GLU A 121 -30.85 25.77 28.34
CA GLU A 121 -31.27 25.03 27.14
C GLU A 121 -30.48 25.47 25.90
N MET A 122 -29.17 25.71 26.03
CA MET A 122 -28.29 25.85 24.87
C MET A 122 -28.17 24.49 24.17
N GLY A 123 -29.21 24.14 23.43
CA GLY A 123 -29.42 22.84 22.82
C GLY A 123 -28.60 22.70 21.55
N ASP A 124 -27.44 22.08 21.67
CA ASP A 124 -26.56 21.69 20.56
C ASP A 124 -27.14 20.53 19.70
N ILE A 125 -28.47 20.47 19.58
CA ILE A 125 -29.23 19.36 18.98
C ILE A 125 -28.94 19.27 17.48
N SER A 126 -28.80 20.40 16.78
CA SER A 126 -28.51 20.44 15.33
C SER A 126 -27.09 19.95 14.99
N SER A 127 -26.09 20.36 15.79
CA SER A 127 -24.70 19.88 15.67
C SER A 127 -24.59 18.39 15.98
N GLY A 128 -25.21 17.95 17.09
CA GLY A 128 -25.28 16.55 17.47
C GLY A 128 -25.97 15.67 16.42
N MET A 129 -27.01 16.20 15.76
CA MET A 129 -27.73 15.51 14.69
C MET A 129 -26.84 15.28 13.46
N SER A 130 -26.15 16.33 13.00
CA SER A 130 -25.25 16.26 11.83
C SER A 130 -24.11 15.28 12.05
N SER A 131 -23.51 15.28 13.25
CA SER A 131 -22.49 14.30 13.63
C SER A 131 -23.04 12.88 13.61
N SER A 132 -24.23 12.66 14.18
CA SER A 132 -24.87 11.34 14.24
C SER A 132 -25.22 10.79 12.85
N ILE A 133 -25.74 11.65 11.96
CA ILE A 133 -26.00 11.30 10.55
C ILE A 133 -24.70 10.88 9.86
N MET A 134 -23.64 11.67 10.00
CA MET A 134 -22.37 11.32 9.35
C MET A 134 -21.79 10.02 9.87
N GLN A 135 -21.84 9.76 11.18
CA GLN A 135 -21.40 8.48 11.75
C GLN A 135 -22.19 7.28 11.19
N LEU A 136 -23.47 7.47 10.84
CA LEU A 136 -24.31 6.43 10.25
C LEU A 136 -23.85 5.99 8.85
N TYR A 137 -23.38 6.94 8.04
CA TYR A 137 -23.04 6.71 6.63
C TYR A 137 -21.53 6.70 6.35
N LEU A 138 -20.69 7.12 7.31
CA LEU A 138 -19.26 7.37 7.13
C LEU A 138 -18.53 6.20 6.49
N LYS A 139 -18.78 4.97 6.97
CA LYS A 139 -18.12 3.77 6.44
C LYS A 139 -18.35 3.62 4.93
N GLN A 140 -19.58 3.78 4.47
CA GLN A 140 -19.93 3.61 3.06
C GLN A 140 -19.40 4.76 2.19
N VAL A 141 -19.36 5.97 2.74
CA VAL A 141 -18.72 7.11 2.07
C VAL A 141 -17.21 6.87 1.91
N LEU A 142 -16.53 6.35 2.93
CA LEU A 142 -15.10 6.01 2.86
C LEU A 142 -14.83 4.85 1.90
N GLU A 143 -15.66 3.80 1.90
CA GLU A 143 -15.54 2.67 0.97
C GLU A 143 -15.74 3.10 -0.50
N SER A 144 -16.44 4.21 -0.75
CA SER A 144 -16.60 4.79 -2.09
C SER A 144 -15.27 5.28 -2.71
N PHE A 145 -14.19 5.43 -1.91
CA PHE A 145 -12.85 5.77 -2.41
C PHE A 145 -12.24 4.65 -3.26
N PHE A 146 -12.70 3.40 -3.10
CA PHE A 146 -12.24 2.26 -3.90
C PHE A 146 -13.08 2.05 -5.17
N SER A 147 -13.89 3.03 -5.56
CA SER A 147 -14.62 3.01 -6.84
C SER A 147 -13.65 3.15 -8.02
N THR A 148 -13.92 2.45 -9.12
CA THR A 148 -13.19 2.62 -10.38
C THR A 148 -13.46 4.00 -11.00
N GLN A 149 -14.63 4.57 -10.75
CA GLN A 149 -15.09 5.83 -11.32
C GLN A 149 -14.57 7.04 -10.53
N SER A 150 -13.86 7.94 -11.22
CA SER A 150 -13.27 9.15 -10.63
C SER A 150 -14.32 10.06 -9.99
N SER A 151 -15.45 10.28 -10.66
CA SER A 151 -16.55 11.12 -10.17
C SER A 151 -17.08 10.68 -8.79
N VAL A 152 -17.23 9.38 -8.55
CA VAL A 152 -17.65 8.84 -7.25
C VAL A 152 -16.62 9.14 -6.17
N ARG A 153 -15.33 8.91 -6.45
CA ARG A 153 -14.24 9.23 -5.51
C ARG A 153 -14.17 10.72 -5.20
N HIS A 154 -14.36 11.58 -6.21
CA HIS A 154 -14.39 13.02 -6.06
C HIS A 154 -15.50 13.51 -5.12
N PHE A 155 -16.74 13.05 -5.33
CA PHE A 155 -17.86 13.40 -4.45
C PHE A 155 -17.68 12.86 -3.03
N ALA A 156 -17.15 11.63 -2.89
CA ALA A 156 -16.86 11.07 -1.57
C ALA A 156 -15.80 11.91 -0.83
N LEU A 157 -14.72 12.30 -1.50
CA LEU A 157 -13.68 13.17 -0.92
C LEU A 157 -14.25 14.53 -0.49
N ASN A 158 -15.18 15.10 -1.27
CA ASN A 158 -15.86 16.35 -0.90
C ASN A 158 -16.69 16.21 0.38
N VAL A 159 -17.44 15.11 0.52
CA VAL A 159 -18.21 14.82 1.74
C VAL A 159 -17.27 14.69 2.94
N ILE A 160 -16.21 13.89 2.83
CA ILE A 160 -15.24 13.69 3.91
C ILE A 160 -14.54 14.99 4.31
N ALA A 161 -14.12 15.81 3.33
CA ALA A 161 -13.50 17.10 3.62
C ALA A 161 -14.44 18.05 4.39
N LEU A 162 -15.72 18.12 4.01
CA LEU A 162 -16.71 18.91 4.76
C LEU A 162 -16.89 18.39 6.19
N THR A 163 -17.01 17.07 6.34
CA THR A 163 -17.19 16.42 7.65
C THR A 163 -16.00 16.70 8.58
N LEU A 164 -14.77 16.66 8.06
CA LEU A 164 -13.55 16.93 8.82
C LEU A 164 -13.40 18.41 9.16
N ASN A 165 -13.68 19.31 8.21
CA ASN A 165 -13.58 20.75 8.42
C ASN A 165 -14.57 21.26 9.47
N GLN A 166 -15.76 20.66 9.53
CA GLN A 166 -16.80 20.95 10.52
C GLN A 166 -16.57 20.24 11.87
N GLY A 167 -15.57 19.35 11.98
CA GLY A 167 -15.27 18.64 13.23
C GLY A 167 -16.31 17.59 13.64
N LEU A 168 -17.14 17.11 12.71
CA LEU A 168 -18.26 16.20 13.00
C LEU A 168 -17.81 14.79 13.39
N ILE A 169 -16.57 14.41 13.05
CA ILE A 169 -16.01 13.09 13.31
C ILE A 169 -14.57 13.20 13.81
N HIS A 170 -14.10 12.16 14.49
CA HIS A 170 -12.69 12.06 14.85
C HIS A 170 -11.81 11.80 13.60
N PRO A 171 -10.77 12.61 13.32
CA PRO A 171 -10.06 12.58 12.03
C PRO A 171 -9.21 11.32 11.80
N VAL A 172 -8.73 10.66 12.85
CA VAL A 172 -7.80 9.51 12.75
C VAL A 172 -8.35 8.34 11.91
N GLN A 173 -9.67 8.18 11.84
CA GLN A 173 -10.30 7.10 11.08
C GLN A 173 -10.29 7.36 9.57
N CYS A 174 -10.19 8.63 9.15
CA CYS A 174 -10.15 9.04 7.74
C CYS A 174 -8.72 9.10 7.19
N VAL A 175 -7.70 9.18 8.05
CA VAL A 175 -6.30 9.33 7.65
C VAL A 175 -5.84 8.27 6.64
N PRO A 176 -6.06 6.96 6.85
CA PRO A 176 -5.67 5.95 5.86
C PRO A 176 -6.28 6.17 4.46
N TYR A 177 -7.55 6.57 4.42
CA TYR A 177 -8.30 6.80 3.17
C TYR A 177 -7.82 8.06 2.45
N LEU A 178 -7.53 9.13 3.19
CA LEU A 178 -6.95 10.35 2.63
C LEU A 178 -5.54 10.11 2.07
N ILE A 179 -4.71 9.31 2.77
CA ILE A 179 -3.41 8.87 2.24
C ILE A 179 -3.59 8.11 0.93
N ALA A 180 -4.59 7.23 0.86
CA ALA A 180 -4.89 6.48 -0.36
C ALA A 180 -5.30 7.40 -1.52
N MET A 181 -6.17 8.39 -1.28
CA MET A 181 -6.57 9.38 -2.28
C MET A 181 -5.44 10.30 -2.76
N GLY A 182 -4.38 10.48 -1.97
CA GLY A 182 -3.16 11.17 -2.41
C GLY A 182 -2.45 10.46 -3.59
N THR A 183 -2.82 9.22 -3.89
CA THR A 183 -2.27 8.47 -5.03
C THR A 183 -3.12 8.54 -6.30
N ASP A 184 -4.28 9.19 -6.26
CA ASP A 184 -5.20 9.26 -7.41
C ASP A 184 -4.53 9.90 -8.66
N PRO A 185 -4.82 9.42 -9.89
CA PRO A 185 -4.34 10.04 -11.13
C PRO A 185 -4.71 11.52 -11.31
N GLU A 186 -5.86 11.98 -10.79
CA GLU A 186 -6.26 13.39 -10.97
C GLU A 186 -5.59 14.32 -9.95
N PRO A 187 -4.90 15.39 -10.41
CA PRO A 187 -4.22 16.33 -9.51
C PRO A 187 -5.15 17.04 -8.52
N SER A 188 -6.39 17.34 -8.94
CA SER A 188 -7.38 18.03 -8.10
C SER A 188 -7.73 17.22 -6.84
N MET A 189 -7.92 15.90 -6.98
CA MET A 189 -8.21 15.01 -5.85
C MET A 189 -7.01 14.87 -4.92
N ARG A 190 -5.80 14.68 -5.47
CA ARG A 190 -4.58 14.58 -4.66
C ARG A 190 -4.34 15.82 -3.82
N ASN A 191 -4.34 16.99 -4.46
CA ASN A 191 -4.07 18.26 -3.79
C ASN A 191 -5.08 18.51 -2.66
N LYS A 192 -6.35 18.17 -2.88
CA LYS A 192 -7.39 18.31 -1.86
C LYS A 192 -7.18 17.33 -0.70
N SER A 193 -6.80 16.09 -0.98
CA SER A 193 -6.51 15.10 0.05
C SER A 193 -5.28 15.47 0.89
N ASP A 194 -4.20 15.88 0.22
CA ASP A 194 -2.96 16.34 0.85
C ASP A 194 -3.21 17.56 1.75
N GLN A 195 -4.02 18.51 1.28
CA GLN A 195 -4.42 19.67 2.09
C GLN A 195 -5.15 19.24 3.39
N GLN A 196 -6.06 18.26 3.31
CA GLN A 196 -6.74 17.73 4.48
C GLN A 196 -5.78 17.01 5.45
N LEU A 197 -4.80 16.26 4.93
CA LEU A 197 -3.77 15.63 5.76
C LEU A 197 -2.89 16.68 6.48
N ILE A 198 -2.49 17.75 5.79
CA ILE A 198 -1.74 18.87 6.39
C ILE A 198 -2.54 19.52 7.53
N GLU A 199 -3.83 19.76 7.31
CA GLU A 199 -4.71 20.35 8.33
C GLU A 199 -4.87 19.45 9.55
N ILE A 200 -4.98 18.13 9.34
CA ILE A 200 -5.02 17.14 10.42
C ILE A 200 -3.70 17.15 11.20
N ASP A 201 -2.55 17.08 10.52
CA ASP A 201 -1.24 17.01 11.18
C ASP A 201 -0.94 18.29 11.99
N LYS A 202 -1.36 19.46 11.49
CA LYS A 202 -1.24 20.74 12.19
C LYS A 202 -2.02 20.76 13.52
N LYS A 203 -3.18 20.11 13.58
CA LYS A 203 -4.05 20.08 14.78
C LYS A 203 -3.74 18.89 15.70
N TYR A 204 -3.33 17.76 15.13
CA TYR A 204 -3.18 16.48 15.83
C TYR A 204 -1.86 15.79 15.44
N THR A 205 -0.75 16.32 15.96
CA THR A 205 0.60 15.78 15.69
C THR A 205 0.68 14.28 15.97
N GLY A 206 1.20 13.52 15.00
CA GLY A 206 1.45 12.08 15.15
C GLY A 206 0.33 11.17 14.66
N PHE A 207 -0.88 11.69 14.40
CA PHE A 207 -1.98 10.90 13.84
C PHE A 207 -1.63 10.30 12.48
N ILE A 208 -0.91 11.06 11.64
CA ILE A 208 -0.47 10.59 10.32
C ILE A 208 0.49 9.41 10.46
N HIS A 209 1.50 9.53 11.33
CA HIS A 209 2.44 8.46 11.63
C HIS A 209 1.74 7.17 12.10
N MET A 210 0.79 7.28 13.05
CA MET A 210 0.08 6.11 13.59
C MET A 210 -0.70 5.32 12.55
N LYS A 211 -1.05 5.95 11.42
CA LYS A 211 -1.89 5.38 10.36
C LYS A 211 -1.16 5.22 9.02
N ALA A 212 0.12 5.54 8.96
CA ALA A 212 0.88 5.62 7.71
C ALA A 212 0.92 4.28 6.94
N VAL A 213 1.24 3.17 7.62
CA VAL A 213 1.30 1.84 6.99
C VAL A 213 -0.08 1.44 6.47
N ALA A 214 -1.13 1.61 7.27
CA ALA A 214 -2.51 1.33 6.86
C ALA A 214 -2.90 2.17 5.63
N GLY A 215 -2.50 3.44 5.58
CA GLY A 215 -2.71 4.31 4.44
C GLY A 215 -2.02 3.83 3.17
N ILE A 216 -0.79 3.30 3.26
CA ILE A 216 -0.10 2.71 2.11
C ILE A 216 -0.77 1.41 1.65
N LYS A 217 -1.24 0.56 2.59
CA LYS A 217 -2.01 -0.65 2.20
C LYS A 217 -3.29 -0.28 1.44
N MET A 218 -4.01 0.76 1.92
CA MET A 218 -5.20 1.27 1.23
C MET A 218 -4.88 1.96 -0.09
N SER A 219 -3.74 2.66 -0.19
CA SER A 219 -3.32 3.27 -1.46
C SER A 219 -3.08 2.21 -2.53
N TYR A 220 -2.45 1.09 -2.17
CA TYR A 220 -2.31 -0.06 -3.05
C TYR A 220 -3.68 -0.60 -3.52
N GLN A 221 -4.67 -0.72 -2.63
CA GLN A 221 -6.04 -1.14 -2.99
C GLN A 221 -6.74 -0.16 -3.93
N VAL A 222 -6.58 1.15 -3.72
CA VAL A 222 -7.10 2.19 -4.64
C VAL A 222 -6.44 2.05 -6.02
N GLN A 223 -5.12 1.85 -6.08
CA GLN A 223 -4.41 1.66 -7.35
C GLN A 223 -4.83 0.36 -8.06
N GLN A 224 -5.11 -0.72 -7.32
CA GLN A 224 -5.71 -1.92 -7.90
C GLN A 224 -7.09 -1.64 -8.48
N ALA A 225 -7.95 -0.92 -7.76
CA ALA A 225 -9.30 -0.58 -8.23
C ALA A 225 -9.25 0.28 -9.52
N ILE A 226 -8.39 1.30 -9.55
CA ILE A 226 -8.23 2.19 -10.71
C ILE A 226 -7.68 1.42 -11.93
N ASN A 227 -6.72 0.53 -11.71
CA ASN A 227 -6.05 -0.21 -12.78
C ASN A 227 -6.67 -1.58 -13.07
N SER A 228 -7.84 -1.91 -12.50
CA SER A 228 -8.46 -3.24 -12.61
C SER A 228 -8.68 -3.71 -14.06
N ASN A 229 -8.88 -2.79 -14.99
CA ASN A 229 -9.13 -3.11 -16.40
C ASN A 229 -7.86 -3.19 -17.26
N ALA A 230 -6.71 -2.77 -16.73
CA ALA A 230 -5.49 -2.60 -17.53
C ALA A 230 -4.67 -3.89 -17.70
N ASN A 231 -4.98 -4.96 -16.98
CA ASN A 231 -4.14 -6.18 -16.88
C ASN A 231 -2.65 -5.85 -16.65
N GLN A 232 -2.39 -4.79 -15.88
CA GLN A 232 -1.07 -4.26 -15.58
C GLN A 232 -0.74 -4.49 -14.11
N ILE A 233 0.55 -4.75 -13.84
CA ILE A 233 1.07 -4.83 -12.48
C ILE A 233 1.06 -3.42 -11.88
N VAL A 234 0.38 -3.27 -10.75
CA VAL A 234 0.32 -2.01 -10.00
C VAL A 234 1.72 -1.67 -9.46
N ARG A 235 2.19 -0.46 -9.76
CA ARG A 235 3.52 0.05 -9.35
C ARG A 235 3.39 1.17 -8.31
N GLY A 236 4.40 1.32 -7.46
CA GLY A 236 4.45 2.30 -6.35
C GLY A 236 4.95 3.70 -6.69
N PHE A 237 5.14 4.01 -7.97
CA PHE A 237 5.64 5.30 -8.45
C PHE A 237 4.78 5.79 -9.63
N ARG A 238 4.83 7.09 -9.90
CA ARG A 238 4.15 7.70 -11.04
C ARG A 238 4.91 7.38 -12.31
N GLN A 239 4.19 6.93 -13.33
CA GLN A 239 4.75 6.65 -14.66
C GLN A 239 4.85 7.93 -15.53
N ASP A 240 4.75 9.10 -14.92
CA ASP A 240 4.98 10.39 -15.58
C ASP A 240 6.49 10.72 -15.63
N GLU A 241 6.84 11.87 -16.21
CA GLU A 241 8.24 12.31 -16.32
C GLU A 241 8.96 12.43 -14.96
N SER A 242 8.20 12.54 -13.84
CA SER A 242 8.78 12.74 -12.52
C SER A 242 9.33 11.47 -11.87
N ASN A 243 8.85 10.28 -12.28
CA ASN A 243 9.12 8.99 -11.62
C ASN A 243 9.01 9.02 -10.08
N SER A 244 8.17 9.90 -9.55
CA SER A 244 8.05 10.15 -8.11
C SER A 244 7.27 9.04 -7.41
N ALA A 245 7.59 8.76 -6.14
CA ALA A 245 6.81 7.81 -5.35
C ALA A 245 5.34 8.26 -5.25
N LEU A 246 4.40 7.32 -5.36
CA LEU A 246 2.97 7.62 -5.21
C LEU A 246 2.66 8.20 -3.84
N CYS A 247 3.30 7.67 -2.79
CA CYS A 247 3.17 8.15 -1.42
C CYS A 247 4.30 9.14 -1.01
N SER A 248 4.85 9.90 -1.96
CA SER A 248 5.92 10.89 -1.70
C SER A 248 5.50 12.00 -0.73
N HIS A 249 4.25 12.47 -0.80
CA HIS A 249 3.72 13.48 0.12
C HIS A 249 3.66 12.95 1.55
N LEU A 250 3.12 11.74 1.75
CA LEU A 250 3.10 11.06 3.06
C LEU A 250 4.50 10.97 3.67
N TYR A 251 5.48 10.53 2.88
CA TYR A 251 6.86 10.46 3.36
C TYR A 251 7.36 11.84 3.80
N SER A 252 7.12 12.87 2.99
CA SER A 252 7.56 14.24 3.27
C SER A 252 6.98 14.79 4.58
N MET A 253 5.73 14.47 4.91
CA MET A 253 5.10 14.85 6.18
C MET A 253 5.78 14.17 7.38
N ILE A 254 5.99 12.85 7.31
CA ILE A 254 6.55 12.05 8.41
C ILE A 254 8.06 12.30 8.59
N ARG A 255 8.75 12.62 7.49
CA ARG A 255 10.22 12.73 7.43
C ARG A 255 10.80 13.76 8.39
N SER A 256 10.07 14.82 8.73
CA SER A 256 10.54 15.89 9.62
C SER A 256 10.91 15.40 11.03
N ASN A 257 10.18 14.41 11.55
CA ASN A 257 10.39 13.84 12.87
C ASN A 257 11.20 12.54 12.75
N ARG A 258 12.42 12.52 13.28
CA ARG A 258 13.35 11.38 13.17
C ARG A 258 12.77 10.09 13.76
N GLN A 259 12.11 10.14 14.90
CA GLN A 259 11.51 8.97 15.55
C GLN A 259 10.37 8.42 14.70
N HIS A 260 9.44 9.28 14.25
CA HIS A 260 8.34 8.85 13.39
C HIS A 260 8.85 8.31 12.05
N ARG A 261 9.86 8.95 11.44
CA ARG A 261 10.50 8.48 10.21
C ARG A 261 11.10 7.10 10.37
N ARG A 262 11.91 6.86 11.42
CA ARG A 262 12.52 5.56 11.69
C ARG A 262 11.46 4.48 11.94
N ALA A 263 10.48 4.76 12.79
CA ALA A 263 9.40 3.83 13.08
C ALA A 263 8.59 3.47 11.81
N PHE A 264 8.31 4.46 10.96
CA PHE A 264 7.64 4.26 9.70
C PHE A 264 8.44 3.38 8.73
N LEU A 265 9.73 3.67 8.55
CA LEU A 265 10.61 2.88 7.67
C LEU A 265 10.76 1.44 8.16
N ILE A 266 10.96 1.22 9.47
CA ILE A 266 10.98 -0.12 10.06
C ILE A 266 9.65 -0.83 9.78
N SER A 267 8.52 -0.15 10.02
CA SER A 267 7.21 -0.77 9.81
C SER A 267 6.93 -1.15 8.36
N LEU A 268 7.53 -0.45 7.38
CA LEU A 268 7.48 -0.83 5.96
C LEU A 268 8.38 -2.02 5.65
N LEU A 269 9.60 -2.05 6.20
CA LEU A 269 10.54 -3.16 6.00
C LEU A 269 10.03 -4.46 6.64
N ASN A 270 9.39 -4.39 7.81
CA ASN A 270 8.77 -5.54 8.47
C ASN A 270 7.64 -6.19 7.65
N LEU A 271 7.12 -5.52 6.61
CA LEU A 271 6.15 -6.15 5.70
C LEU A 271 6.80 -7.23 4.81
N PHE A 272 8.12 -7.17 4.62
CA PHE A 272 8.91 -8.15 3.86
C PHE A 272 9.33 -9.36 4.69
N ASP A 273 9.13 -9.33 6.01
CA ASP A 273 9.39 -10.49 6.86
C ASP A 273 8.40 -11.62 6.54
N ASP A 274 8.88 -12.86 6.57
CA ASP A 274 8.09 -14.06 6.25
C ASP A 274 6.84 -14.19 7.15
N ALA A 275 6.96 -13.77 8.41
CA ALA A 275 5.85 -13.74 9.37
C ALA A 275 4.67 -12.86 8.93
N ALA A 276 4.90 -11.84 8.09
CA ALA A 276 3.86 -10.93 7.63
C ALA A 276 2.96 -11.53 6.54
N LYS A 277 3.44 -12.56 5.82
CA LYS A 277 2.73 -13.23 4.70
C LYS A 277 2.14 -12.24 3.68
N THR A 278 2.85 -11.16 3.40
CA THR A 278 2.41 -10.13 2.45
C THR A 278 2.52 -10.64 1.01
N GLU A 279 1.53 -10.37 0.17
CA GLU A 279 1.58 -10.74 -1.25
C GLU A 279 2.69 -10.01 -2.01
N VAL A 280 3.33 -10.72 -2.95
CA VAL A 280 4.47 -10.19 -3.75
C VAL A 280 4.11 -8.92 -4.51
N ASN A 281 2.87 -8.79 -5.02
CA ASN A 281 2.44 -7.56 -5.70
C ASN A 281 2.43 -6.34 -4.76
N MET A 282 2.05 -6.54 -3.51
CA MET A 282 2.08 -5.47 -2.51
C MET A 282 3.52 -5.16 -2.11
N LEU A 283 4.38 -6.17 -1.93
CA LEU A 283 5.81 -5.97 -1.65
C LEU A 283 6.50 -5.16 -2.75
N LEU A 284 6.20 -5.44 -4.02
CA LEU A 284 6.68 -4.66 -5.16
C LEU A 284 6.24 -3.19 -5.06
N TYR A 285 4.97 -2.94 -4.72
CA TYR A 285 4.43 -1.59 -4.55
C TYR A 285 5.13 -0.82 -3.41
N ILE A 286 5.45 -1.50 -2.29
CA ILE A 286 6.22 -0.90 -1.19
C ILE A 286 7.67 -0.63 -1.61
N ALA A 287 8.32 -1.58 -2.28
CA ALA A 287 9.70 -1.45 -2.75
C ALA A 287 9.85 -0.27 -3.73
N ASP A 288 8.91 -0.11 -4.65
CA ASP A 288 8.84 1.03 -5.57
C ASP A 288 8.74 2.37 -4.82
N ASN A 289 7.89 2.46 -3.79
CA ASN A 289 7.78 3.68 -2.99
C ASN A 289 9.09 3.98 -2.24
N LEU A 290 9.70 2.97 -1.60
CA LEU A 290 10.99 3.11 -0.93
C LEU A 290 12.11 3.52 -1.90
N ALA A 291 12.12 3.01 -3.13
CA ALA A 291 13.10 3.42 -4.13
C ALA A 291 12.92 4.89 -4.55
N CYS A 292 11.67 5.35 -4.68
CA CYS A 292 11.35 6.68 -5.22
C CYS A 292 11.11 7.77 -4.16
N PHE A 293 11.22 7.48 -2.86
CA PHE A 293 11.00 8.49 -1.81
C PHE A 293 12.00 9.65 -1.91
N PRO A 294 11.59 10.90 -1.58
CA PRO A 294 12.44 12.09 -1.63
C PRO A 294 13.30 12.28 -0.36
N TYR A 295 14.22 11.33 -0.09
CA TYR A 295 15.32 11.48 0.87
C TYR A 295 16.07 12.80 0.71
N GLN A 296 16.30 13.50 1.83
CA GLN A 296 17.06 14.76 1.85
C GLN A 296 18.44 14.60 2.48
N SER A 297 18.58 13.77 3.52
CA SER A 297 19.88 13.51 4.16
C SER A 297 20.40 12.11 3.84
N GLN A 298 21.71 11.91 4.01
CA GLN A 298 22.34 10.60 3.82
C GLN A 298 21.91 9.58 4.88
N GLU A 299 21.51 10.02 6.08
CA GLU A 299 21.06 9.13 7.15
C GLU A 299 19.86 8.26 6.74
N GLU A 300 18.92 8.81 5.98
CA GLU A 300 17.68 8.14 5.60
C GLU A 300 17.92 6.83 4.78
N PRO A 301 18.63 6.87 3.63
CA PRO A 301 18.93 5.65 2.87
C PRO A 301 19.94 4.73 3.56
N LEU A 302 20.90 5.25 4.33
CA LEU A 302 21.81 4.41 5.12
C LEU A 302 21.05 3.59 6.17
N PHE A 303 20.09 4.21 6.84
CA PHE A 303 19.21 3.54 7.80
C PHE A 303 18.41 2.41 7.15
N ILE A 304 17.87 2.63 5.95
CA ILE A 304 17.11 1.63 5.20
C ILE A 304 18.01 0.46 4.80
N MET A 305 19.18 0.72 4.21
CA MET A 305 20.09 -0.35 3.79
C MET A 305 20.58 -1.19 4.97
N HIS A 306 20.89 -0.56 6.11
CA HIS A 306 21.27 -1.27 7.32
C HIS A 306 20.18 -2.21 7.82
N HIS A 307 18.92 -1.77 7.87
CA HIS A 307 17.80 -2.64 8.28
C HIS A 307 17.49 -3.70 7.23
N ILE A 308 17.68 -3.40 5.94
CA ILE A 308 17.61 -4.42 4.88
C ILE A 308 18.63 -5.54 5.14
N ASP A 309 19.87 -5.21 5.55
CA ASP A 309 20.90 -6.22 5.85
C ASP A 309 20.53 -7.10 7.04
N ILE A 310 19.97 -6.52 8.11
CA ILE A 310 19.45 -7.28 9.25
C ILE A 310 18.32 -8.22 8.82
N THR A 311 17.33 -7.70 8.09
CA THR A 311 16.21 -8.49 7.58
C THR A 311 16.69 -9.60 6.65
N LEU A 312 17.68 -9.33 5.79
CA LEU A 312 18.27 -10.31 4.88
C LEU A 312 18.92 -11.48 5.61
N SER A 313 19.78 -11.19 6.59
CA SER A 313 20.47 -12.22 7.38
C SER A 313 19.48 -13.10 8.15
N VAL A 314 18.48 -12.51 8.82
CA VAL A 314 17.52 -13.26 9.64
C VAL A 314 16.49 -13.98 8.77
N SER A 315 15.76 -13.27 7.92
CA SER A 315 14.67 -13.84 7.14
C SER A 315 15.16 -14.73 6.00
N GLY A 316 16.31 -14.43 5.39
CA GLY A 316 16.91 -15.26 4.35
C GLY A 316 17.36 -16.63 4.87
N SER A 317 18.07 -16.66 6.00
CA SER A 317 18.54 -17.90 6.64
C SER A 317 17.37 -18.76 7.12
N ASN A 318 16.37 -18.15 7.78
CA ASN A 318 15.17 -18.84 8.24
C ASN A 318 14.37 -19.47 7.07
N LEU A 319 14.28 -18.76 5.94
CA LEU A 319 13.60 -19.27 4.75
C LEU A 319 14.33 -20.48 4.14
N LEU A 320 15.66 -20.41 4.02
CA LEU A 320 16.48 -21.53 3.53
C LEU A 320 16.34 -22.76 4.43
N GLN A 321 16.41 -22.56 5.74
CA GLN A 321 16.27 -23.63 6.71
C GLN A 321 14.88 -24.28 6.64
N SER A 322 13.82 -23.47 6.67
CA SER A 322 12.42 -23.97 6.63
C SER A 322 12.13 -24.76 5.35
N PHE A 323 12.68 -24.33 4.22
CA PHE A 323 12.55 -25.06 2.96
C PHE A 323 13.36 -26.36 2.95
N LYS A 324 14.60 -26.34 3.50
CA LYS A 324 15.42 -27.55 3.67
C LYS A 324 14.72 -28.59 4.55
N GLU A 325 14.13 -28.18 5.67
CA GLU A 325 13.36 -29.06 6.56
C GLU A 325 12.14 -29.68 5.85
N SER A 326 11.43 -28.90 5.03
CA SER A 326 10.31 -29.38 4.22
C SER A 326 10.73 -30.47 3.23
N MET A 327 11.90 -30.33 2.61
CA MET A 327 12.48 -31.35 1.71
C MET A 327 12.90 -32.63 2.47
N VAL A 328 13.45 -32.50 3.68
CA VAL A 328 13.82 -33.64 4.53
C VAL A 328 12.59 -34.43 5.00
N MET A 329 11.52 -33.73 5.41
CA MET A 329 10.26 -34.38 5.79
C MET A 329 9.60 -35.12 4.60
N ALA A 330 9.71 -34.58 3.39
CA ALA A 330 9.24 -35.24 2.18
C ALA A 330 9.98 -36.57 1.93
N LYS A 331 11.31 -36.61 2.13
CA LYS A 331 12.12 -37.84 2.04
C LYS A 331 11.69 -38.91 3.06
N GLN A 332 11.38 -38.51 4.29
CA GLN A 332 10.97 -39.45 5.34
C GLN A 332 9.62 -40.10 5.03
N LYS A 333 8.67 -39.36 4.45
CA LYS A 333 7.37 -39.91 4.02
C LYS A 333 7.49 -40.89 2.84
N VAL A 334 8.45 -40.69 1.93
CA VAL A 334 8.67 -41.61 0.80
C VAL A 334 9.37 -42.91 1.24
N LYS A 335 10.16 -42.88 2.32
CA LYS A 335 10.81 -44.08 2.90
C LYS A 335 9.90 -44.93 3.80
N ALA A 336 8.66 -44.51 4.06
CA ALA A 336 7.69 -45.27 4.83
C ALA A 336 6.54 -45.82 3.96
N PRO A 337 6.74 -46.93 3.21
CA PRO A 337 5.64 -47.76 2.75
C PRO A 337 5.33 -48.85 3.79
N SER A 338 4.07 -48.89 4.22
CA SER A 338 3.30 -50.04 4.75
C SER A 338 4.07 -51.25 5.31
N SER A 339 4.08 -51.39 6.65
CA SER A 339 4.14 -52.72 7.28
C SER A 339 2.95 -52.86 8.23
N ASN A 340 1.82 -53.29 7.68
CA ASN A 340 0.76 -53.95 8.44
C ASN A 340 0.29 -55.15 7.62
N GLU A 341 0.72 -56.33 8.07
CA GLU A 341 -0.04 -57.59 8.21
C GLU A 341 0.95 -58.75 8.22
N ASP A 342 1.26 -59.27 9.42
CA ASP A 342 0.84 -60.63 9.77
C ASP A 342 1.07 -60.93 11.26
N SER A 343 0.06 -61.59 11.84
CA SER A 343 -0.02 -62.02 13.24
C SER A 343 0.63 -63.39 13.47
N SER A 344 1.00 -63.64 14.74
CA SER A 344 1.43 -64.90 15.38
C SER A 344 2.86 -65.35 15.01
N SER A 345 3.73 -65.83 15.90
CA SER A 345 3.58 -66.60 17.14
C SER A 345 4.87 -66.54 17.98
N GLU A 346 4.77 -66.83 19.27
CA GLU A 346 5.87 -66.82 20.24
C GLU A 346 7.00 -67.82 19.97
N SER A 347 8.22 -67.43 20.34
CA SER A 347 9.14 -68.25 21.15
C SER A 347 10.37 -67.45 21.57
N ASP A 348 10.66 -67.51 22.87
CA ASP A 348 11.92 -67.18 23.53
C ASP A 348 13.16 -67.62 22.74
N GLU A 349 14.17 -66.76 22.63
CA GLU A 349 15.51 -67.12 23.12
C GLU A 349 16.47 -65.93 23.22
N VAL A 350 17.25 -65.97 24.29
CA VAL A 350 18.24 -65.00 24.76
C VAL A 350 19.52 -65.09 23.92
N SER A 351 20.01 -63.97 23.36
CA SER A 351 21.45 -63.83 23.04
C SER A 351 21.95 -62.38 22.88
N ARG A 352 23.11 -62.17 23.49
CA ARG A 352 23.87 -60.93 23.78
C ARG A 352 24.29 -60.05 22.57
N PRO A 353 24.66 -58.77 22.82
CA PRO A 353 24.90 -57.77 21.78
C PRO A 353 26.31 -57.89 21.17
N LYS A 354 26.41 -57.90 19.83
CA LYS A 354 27.67 -57.67 19.12
C LYS A 354 27.69 -56.28 18.51
N LYS A 355 28.53 -55.42 19.09
CA LYS A 355 29.04 -54.19 18.48
C LYS A 355 29.69 -54.53 17.14
N THR A 356 29.08 -54.09 16.04
CA THR A 356 29.80 -53.86 14.78
C THR A 356 29.78 -52.37 14.49
N ARG A 357 30.91 -51.73 14.80
CA ARG A 357 31.30 -50.41 14.30
C ARG A 357 31.27 -50.51 12.76
N ARG A 358 30.31 -49.84 12.12
CA ARG A 358 30.48 -49.32 10.77
C ARG A 358 30.54 -47.80 10.87
N ARG A 359 31.76 -47.30 11.09
CA ARG A 359 32.20 -46.03 10.51
C ARG A 359 32.19 -46.27 9.01
N GLY A 360 31.34 -45.55 8.29
CA GLY A 360 31.27 -45.55 6.83
C GLY A 360 30.81 -44.18 6.39
N ASN A 361 31.78 -43.36 6.01
CA ASN A 361 31.72 -42.13 5.21
C ASN A 361 30.48 -41.23 5.36
N SER A 362 30.63 -40.15 6.12
CA SER A 362 29.76 -38.96 6.07
C SER A 362 30.54 -37.72 5.63
N GLU A 363 31.51 -37.87 4.71
CA GLU A 363 32.37 -36.76 4.25
C GLU A 363 32.35 -36.58 2.73
N SER A 364 31.30 -37.03 2.03
CA SER A 364 31.18 -36.86 0.57
C SER A 364 29.76 -36.56 0.07
N ASP A 365 28.85 -36.15 0.97
CA ASP A 365 27.45 -35.84 0.64
C ASP A 365 27.19 -34.33 0.45
N SER A 366 28.16 -33.44 0.72
CA SER A 366 27.96 -31.98 0.58
C SER A 366 27.76 -31.55 -0.89
N ASP A 367 28.58 -32.08 -1.80
CA ASP A 367 28.61 -31.63 -3.19
C ASP A 367 27.39 -32.10 -4.01
N ALA A 368 26.66 -33.11 -3.51
CA ALA A 368 25.42 -33.58 -4.11
C ALA A 368 24.20 -32.72 -3.71
N GLU A 369 24.28 -31.93 -2.62
CA GLU A 369 23.18 -31.06 -2.19
C GLU A 369 22.98 -29.84 -3.10
N ASP A 370 23.96 -29.51 -3.94
CA ASP A 370 23.96 -28.34 -4.83
C ASP A 370 23.56 -28.66 -6.29
N ASP A 371 23.18 -29.91 -6.59
CA ASP A 371 22.67 -30.29 -7.91
C ASP A 371 21.15 -30.07 -8.03
N VAL A 372 20.72 -29.40 -9.10
CA VAL A 372 19.31 -29.16 -9.44
C VAL A 372 18.51 -30.48 -9.48
N GLU A 373 19.11 -31.55 -10.00
CA GLU A 373 18.43 -32.84 -10.11
C GLU A 373 18.27 -33.53 -8.75
N TYR A 374 19.21 -33.32 -7.84
CA TYR A 374 19.07 -33.75 -6.44
C TYR A 374 17.94 -32.97 -5.77
N VAL A 375 17.94 -31.64 -5.82
CA VAL A 375 16.90 -30.79 -5.22
C VAL A 375 15.51 -31.18 -5.74
N LEU A 376 15.37 -31.37 -7.05
CA LEU A 376 14.11 -31.81 -7.70
C LEU A 376 13.54 -33.10 -7.12
N ARG A 377 14.38 -34.09 -6.81
CA ARG A 377 13.96 -35.36 -6.19
C ARG A 377 13.54 -35.19 -4.72
N CYS A 378 14.02 -34.13 -4.08
CA CYS A 378 13.76 -33.84 -2.67
C CYS A 378 12.55 -32.92 -2.46
N LEU A 379 12.01 -32.32 -3.52
CA LEU A 379 10.90 -31.39 -3.43
C LEU A 379 9.64 -32.07 -2.84
N PRO A 380 8.91 -31.39 -1.93
CA PRO A 380 7.64 -31.88 -1.45
C PRO A 380 6.65 -32.12 -2.59
N SER A 381 5.86 -33.20 -2.48
CA SER A 381 4.75 -33.46 -3.42
C SER A 381 3.61 -32.44 -3.28
N ASN A 382 3.52 -31.76 -2.12
CA ASN A 382 2.55 -30.71 -1.86
C ASN A 382 2.98 -29.38 -2.51
N ALA A 383 2.06 -28.73 -3.19
CA ALA A 383 2.24 -27.44 -3.85
C ALA A 383 2.46 -26.26 -2.88
N SER A 384 1.87 -26.30 -1.68
CA SER A 384 1.86 -25.14 -0.77
C SER A 384 3.26 -24.71 -0.29
N PRO A 385 4.13 -25.61 0.23
CA PRO A 385 5.48 -25.21 0.65
C PRO A 385 6.34 -24.66 -0.49
N LEU A 386 6.12 -25.13 -1.72
CA LEU A 386 6.81 -24.65 -2.92
C LEU A 386 6.39 -23.22 -3.28
N ILE A 387 5.09 -22.94 -3.23
CA ILE A 387 4.54 -21.60 -3.50
C ILE A 387 4.93 -20.62 -2.39
N GLU A 388 4.88 -21.05 -1.13
CA GLU A 388 5.30 -20.23 0.01
C GLU A 388 6.77 -19.83 -0.12
N PHE A 389 7.67 -20.79 -0.40
CA PHE A 389 9.08 -20.50 -0.65
C PHE A 389 9.26 -19.57 -1.86
N ALA A 390 8.59 -19.84 -2.97
CA ALA A 390 8.69 -19.02 -4.19
C ALA A 390 8.24 -17.58 -3.92
N ASN A 391 7.17 -17.36 -3.15
CA ASN A 391 6.69 -16.03 -2.81
C ASN A 391 7.62 -15.32 -1.80
N ALA A 392 8.04 -16.00 -0.75
CA ALA A 392 8.91 -15.43 0.29
C ALA A 392 10.29 -15.05 -0.28
N SER A 393 10.88 -15.90 -1.11
CA SER A 393 12.17 -15.62 -1.77
C SER A 393 12.11 -14.40 -2.69
N GLN A 394 10.96 -14.11 -3.32
CA GLN A 394 10.77 -12.89 -4.11
C GLN A 394 10.75 -11.63 -3.25
N GLY A 395 10.23 -11.69 -2.03
CA GLY A 395 10.30 -10.58 -1.07
C GLY A 395 11.74 -10.24 -0.72
N ILE A 396 12.55 -11.25 -0.42
CA ILE A 396 13.98 -11.08 -0.11
C ILE A 396 14.77 -10.57 -1.32
N LEU A 397 14.49 -11.11 -2.52
CA LEU A 397 15.09 -10.65 -3.77
C LEU A 397 14.79 -9.16 -4.03
N LEU A 398 13.54 -8.74 -3.81
CA LEU A 398 13.15 -7.33 -3.93
C LEU A 398 13.95 -6.42 -2.98
N LEU A 399 14.18 -6.85 -1.73
CA LEU A 399 15.00 -6.09 -0.77
C LEU A 399 16.45 -5.95 -1.24
N LEU A 400 17.04 -7.00 -1.81
CA LEU A 400 18.39 -6.94 -2.39
C LEU A 400 18.46 -5.97 -3.57
N MET A 401 17.49 -6.05 -4.48
CA MET A 401 17.38 -5.11 -5.60
C MET A 401 17.22 -3.67 -5.10
N LEU A 402 16.41 -3.47 -4.07
CA LEU A 402 16.17 -2.16 -3.46
C LEU A 402 17.46 -1.61 -2.83
N LYS A 403 18.18 -2.42 -2.05
CA LYS A 403 19.49 -2.03 -1.46
C LYS A 403 20.47 -1.63 -2.55
N GLN A 404 20.64 -2.46 -3.58
CA GLN A 404 21.56 -2.17 -4.68
C GLN A 404 21.16 -0.91 -5.45
N HIS A 405 19.86 -0.71 -5.68
CA HIS A 405 19.35 0.49 -6.31
C HIS A 405 19.64 1.74 -5.47
N ILE A 406 19.35 1.72 -4.16
CA ILE A 406 19.61 2.85 -3.26
C ILE A 406 21.11 3.16 -3.20
N LYS A 407 21.98 2.14 -3.10
CA LYS A 407 23.44 2.29 -3.15
C LYS A 407 23.88 3.00 -4.44
N ASN A 408 23.38 2.57 -5.59
CA ASN A 408 23.71 3.15 -6.90
C ASN A 408 23.16 4.58 -7.07
N LEU A 409 21.91 4.82 -6.64
CA LEU A 409 21.22 6.11 -6.69
C LEU A 409 21.97 7.18 -5.89
N CYS A 410 22.46 6.80 -4.71
CA CYS A 410 23.13 7.69 -3.76
C CYS A 410 24.66 7.73 -3.93
N GLY A 411 25.24 6.76 -4.64
CA GLY A 411 26.68 6.64 -4.85
C GLY A 411 27.47 6.34 -3.57
N PHE A 412 26.92 5.52 -2.66
CA PHE A 412 27.64 5.13 -1.44
C PHE A 412 28.65 4.02 -1.69
N SER A 413 29.80 4.09 -1.02
CA SER A 413 30.77 2.99 -0.96
C SER A 413 30.36 1.94 0.07
N ASP A 414 30.75 0.69 -0.14
CA ASP A 414 30.47 -0.41 0.80
C ASP A 414 31.01 -0.11 2.21
N SER A 415 32.24 0.41 2.31
CA SER A 415 32.83 0.80 3.60
C SER A 415 31.96 1.78 4.38
N LYS A 416 31.29 2.73 3.68
CA LYS A 416 30.40 3.69 4.34
C LYS A 416 29.12 3.05 4.84
N ILE A 417 28.60 2.07 4.12
CA ILE A 417 27.39 1.32 4.50
C ILE A 417 27.71 0.45 5.73
N GLN A 418 28.85 -0.24 5.73
CA GLN A 418 29.26 -1.12 6.82
C GLN A 418 29.62 -0.35 8.11
N LYS A 419 30.21 0.85 7.99
CA LYS A 419 30.53 1.70 9.15
C LYS A 419 29.31 2.39 9.77
N TYR A 420 28.19 2.47 9.06
CA TYR A 420 27.00 3.15 9.55
C TYR A 420 26.38 2.40 10.73
N SER A 421 26.09 3.12 11.82
CA SER A 421 25.30 2.58 12.93
C SER A 421 24.12 3.48 13.29
N PRO A 422 22.90 2.92 13.52
CA PRO A 422 21.72 3.69 13.91
C PRO A 422 21.86 4.46 15.24
N SER A 423 22.78 4.03 16.12
CA SER A 423 23.06 4.65 17.42
C SER A 423 23.98 5.87 17.33
N GLU A 424 24.66 6.06 16.19
CA GLU A 424 25.50 7.23 15.97
C GLU A 424 24.69 8.53 15.94
N SER A 425 25.38 9.62 16.28
CA SER A 425 24.80 10.96 16.26
C SER A 425 24.29 11.30 14.85
N ALA A 426 23.05 11.79 14.75
CA ALA A 426 22.45 12.19 13.49
C ALA A 426 23.32 13.19 12.71
N LYS A 427 24.05 14.06 13.43
CA LYS A 427 24.91 15.09 12.84
C LYS A 427 26.00 14.53 11.92
N VAL A 428 26.42 13.28 12.12
CA VAL A 428 27.48 12.64 11.32
C VAL A 428 27.03 12.44 9.86
N TYR A 429 25.74 12.13 9.65
CA TYR A 429 25.16 11.81 8.34
C TYR A 429 24.10 12.82 7.87
N ASP A 430 24.05 14.00 8.48
CA ASP A 430 23.08 15.07 8.16
C ASP A 430 23.45 15.85 6.87
N LYS A 431 24.27 15.26 6.01
CA LYS A 431 24.68 15.86 4.74
C LYS A 431 23.57 15.66 3.71
N ALA A 432 23.35 16.68 2.89
CA ALA A 432 22.45 16.59 1.75
C ALA A 432 22.89 15.46 0.80
N ILE A 433 21.92 14.75 0.24
CA ILE A 433 22.17 13.63 -0.66
C ILE A 433 22.15 14.05 -2.13
N ASN A 434 23.18 13.65 -2.88
CA ASN A 434 23.22 13.82 -4.32
C ASN A 434 22.64 12.57 -4.99
N ARG A 435 21.65 12.77 -5.88
CA ARG A 435 20.96 11.68 -6.59
C ARG A 435 21.38 11.65 -8.05
N LYS A 436 21.74 10.46 -8.54
CA LYS A 436 21.97 10.24 -9.97
C LYS A 436 20.63 10.20 -10.71
N GLN A 437 20.48 10.97 -11.79
CA GLN A 437 19.19 11.13 -12.49
C GLN A 437 18.81 9.94 -13.39
N SER A 438 19.77 9.14 -13.86
CA SER A 438 19.55 8.04 -14.83
C SER A 438 19.33 6.66 -14.18
N VAL A 439 19.18 6.59 -12.86
CA VAL A 439 19.07 5.32 -12.14
C VAL A 439 17.61 5.08 -11.75
N HIS A 440 16.94 4.15 -12.44
CA HIS A 440 15.55 3.79 -12.17
C HIS A 440 15.44 2.42 -11.50
N PHE A 441 14.51 2.29 -10.55
CA PHE A 441 14.23 1.02 -9.91
C PHE A 441 13.31 0.18 -10.80
N HIS A 442 13.84 -0.95 -11.28
CA HIS A 442 13.10 -1.84 -12.16
C HIS A 442 13.45 -3.30 -11.85
N PRO A 443 12.70 -3.96 -10.94
CA PRO A 443 12.98 -5.33 -10.52
C PRO A 443 12.51 -6.34 -11.58
N LYS A 444 13.31 -6.52 -12.64
CA LYS A 444 12.97 -7.36 -13.82
C LYS A 444 12.50 -8.76 -13.42
N GLN A 445 13.23 -9.42 -12.53
CA GLN A 445 12.97 -10.80 -12.16
C GLN A 445 11.63 -10.96 -11.43
N THR A 446 11.35 -10.09 -10.47
CA THR A 446 10.08 -10.10 -9.75
C THR A 446 8.91 -9.73 -10.67
N LEU A 447 9.11 -8.80 -11.61
CA LEU A 447 8.11 -8.46 -12.62
C LEU A 447 7.83 -9.66 -13.56
N GLU A 448 8.85 -10.38 -13.99
CA GLU A 448 8.68 -11.61 -14.78
C GLU A 448 7.99 -12.72 -13.99
N TYR A 449 8.37 -12.90 -12.71
CA TYR A 449 7.73 -13.85 -11.81
C TYR A 449 6.23 -13.57 -11.66
N LEU A 450 5.87 -12.31 -11.41
CA LEU A 450 4.46 -11.89 -11.31
C LEU A 450 3.69 -12.11 -12.61
N LYS A 451 4.30 -11.81 -13.77
CA LYS A 451 3.69 -12.10 -15.08
C LYS A 451 3.46 -13.60 -15.31
N ARG A 452 4.41 -14.45 -14.92
CA ARG A 452 4.28 -15.91 -15.02
C ARG A 452 3.21 -16.45 -14.06
N ASN A 453 3.13 -15.96 -12.83
CA ASN A 453 2.10 -16.36 -11.88
C ASN A 453 0.69 -15.91 -12.29
N MET A 454 0.54 -14.76 -12.95
CA MET A 454 -0.76 -14.36 -13.53
C MET A 454 -1.24 -15.32 -14.63
N THR A 455 -0.34 -16.10 -15.23
CA THR A 455 -0.64 -16.98 -16.38
C THR A 455 -0.63 -18.48 -16.03
N CYS A 456 -0.02 -18.89 -14.92
CA CYS A 456 0.12 -20.29 -14.54
C CYS A 456 -0.88 -20.71 -13.45
N THR A 457 -1.83 -21.59 -13.79
CA THR A 457 -2.87 -22.09 -12.86
C THR A 457 -2.52 -23.41 -12.17
N LYS A 458 -1.43 -24.09 -12.56
CA LYS A 458 -1.01 -25.39 -12.00
C LYS A 458 0.52 -25.51 -11.92
N ILE A 459 1.04 -26.03 -10.82
CA ILE A 459 2.47 -26.37 -10.69
C ILE A 459 2.76 -27.58 -11.59
N ASN A 460 3.43 -27.33 -12.72
CA ASN A 460 3.96 -28.38 -13.59
C ASN A 460 5.44 -28.67 -13.23
N ASP A 461 6.03 -29.69 -13.86
CA ASP A 461 7.42 -30.07 -13.59
C ASP A 461 8.44 -28.99 -14.03
N GLU A 462 8.06 -28.13 -14.97
CA GLU A 462 8.86 -26.97 -15.38
C GLU A 462 8.93 -25.92 -14.27
N VAL A 463 7.81 -25.61 -13.60
CA VAL A 463 7.75 -24.72 -12.44
C VAL A 463 8.55 -25.30 -11.28
N LYS A 464 8.46 -26.61 -11.01
CA LYS A 464 9.29 -27.27 -9.98
C LYS A 464 10.78 -27.14 -10.27
N ARG A 465 11.20 -27.34 -11.52
CA ARG A 465 12.60 -27.16 -11.95
C ARG A 465 13.04 -25.70 -11.83
N SER A 466 12.15 -24.75 -12.09
CA SER A 466 12.42 -23.32 -11.85
C SER A 466 12.60 -23.01 -10.36
N ILE A 467 11.75 -23.57 -9.48
CA ILE A 467 11.85 -23.38 -8.03
C ILE A 467 13.13 -24.01 -7.48
N ALA A 468 13.52 -25.20 -7.97
CA ALA A 468 14.77 -25.84 -7.57
C ALA A 468 16.01 -24.99 -7.94
N LYS A 469 16.03 -24.41 -9.14
CA LYS A 469 17.07 -23.45 -9.54
C LYS A 469 17.07 -22.20 -8.65
N GLN A 470 15.89 -21.62 -8.43
CA GLN A 470 15.73 -20.45 -7.57
C GLN A 470 16.22 -20.73 -6.13
N TYR A 471 16.00 -21.93 -5.60
CA TYR A 471 16.51 -22.34 -4.30
C TYR A 471 18.04 -22.36 -4.26
N LEU A 472 18.69 -22.96 -5.27
CA LEU A 472 20.16 -23.01 -5.33
C LEU A 472 20.77 -21.63 -5.52
N ASP A 473 20.20 -20.83 -6.43
CA ASP A 473 20.60 -19.43 -6.64
C ASP A 473 20.47 -18.63 -5.33
N PHE A 474 19.36 -18.78 -4.62
CA PHE A 474 19.11 -18.13 -3.34
C PHE A 474 20.07 -18.61 -2.23
N LYS A 475 20.37 -19.92 -2.20
CA LYS A 475 21.33 -20.53 -1.26
C LYS A 475 22.72 -19.93 -1.45
N MET A 476 23.24 -19.96 -2.68
CA MET A 476 24.54 -19.36 -2.99
C MET A 476 24.59 -17.88 -2.60
N LEU A 477 23.51 -17.13 -2.88
CA LEU A 477 23.46 -15.71 -2.58
C LEU A 477 23.50 -15.44 -1.07
N MET A 478 22.81 -16.24 -0.25
CA MET A 478 22.85 -16.11 1.22
C MET A 478 24.24 -16.48 1.78
N GLU A 479 24.90 -17.50 1.22
CA GLU A 479 26.28 -17.88 1.60
C GLU A 479 27.29 -16.74 1.34
N HIS A 480 27.08 -15.93 0.30
CA HIS A 480 27.93 -14.74 0.05
C HIS A 480 27.54 -13.52 0.89
N LEU A 481 26.38 -13.53 1.56
CA LEU A 481 25.89 -12.44 2.41
C LEU A 481 26.31 -12.58 3.87
N ASP A 482 26.70 -13.79 4.28
CA ASP A 482 27.17 -14.14 5.62
C ASP A 482 28.71 -14.30 5.60
N PRO A 483 29.49 -13.20 5.67
CA PRO A 483 30.94 -13.32 5.79
C PRO A 483 31.27 -13.95 7.15
N ASP A 484 32.09 -14.99 7.17
CA ASP A 484 32.66 -15.50 8.40
C ASP A 484 33.31 -14.33 9.17
N GLU A 485 33.03 -14.21 10.48
CA GLU A 485 33.51 -13.11 11.34
C GLU A 485 35.06 -13.03 11.44
N GLU A 486 35.80 -13.92 10.77
CA GLU A 486 37.25 -14.08 10.83
C GLU A 486 38.02 -13.54 9.60
N GLU A 487 37.37 -12.96 8.58
CA GLU A 487 38.07 -12.42 7.40
C GLU A 487 38.81 -11.10 7.69
N GLU A 488 40.13 -11.03 7.40
CA GLU A 488 40.95 -9.81 7.55
C GLU A 488 40.45 -8.65 6.64
N GLU A 489 40.73 -7.38 6.97
CA GLU A 489 40.24 -6.18 6.24
C GLU A 489 40.46 -6.23 4.70
N GLY A 490 41.46 -6.97 4.21
CA GLY A 490 41.72 -7.19 2.79
C GLY A 490 40.82 -8.25 2.12
N GLU A 491 40.41 -9.27 2.86
CA GLU A 491 39.52 -10.36 2.40
C GLU A 491 38.06 -9.90 2.37
N VAL A 492 37.65 -9.05 3.33
CA VAL A 492 36.31 -8.44 3.38
C VAL A 492 35.99 -7.63 2.10
N SER A 493 37.00 -6.95 1.51
CA SER A 493 36.81 -6.21 0.25
C SER A 493 36.60 -7.14 -0.94
N ALA A 494 37.36 -8.24 -1.02
CA ALA A 494 37.23 -9.23 -2.08
C ALA A 494 35.91 -10.02 -1.97
N SER A 495 35.52 -10.40 -0.75
CA SER A 495 34.24 -11.03 -0.41
C SER A 495 33.06 -10.10 -0.75
N THR A 496 33.17 -8.81 -0.44
CA THR A 496 32.15 -7.80 -0.80
C THR A 496 32.02 -7.61 -2.32
N ASP A 497 33.12 -7.62 -3.06
CA ASP A 497 33.11 -7.54 -4.53
C ASP A 497 32.55 -8.82 -5.18
N ALA A 498 32.91 -9.99 -4.66
CA ALA A 498 32.34 -11.27 -5.07
C ALA A 498 30.83 -11.31 -4.82
N ARG A 499 30.39 -10.84 -3.64
CA ARG A 499 28.97 -10.67 -3.28
C ARG A 499 28.24 -9.72 -4.21
N ASN A 500 28.80 -8.53 -4.47
CA ASN A 500 28.22 -7.55 -5.39
C ASN A 500 28.12 -8.11 -6.82
N LYS A 501 29.10 -8.90 -7.25
CA LYS A 501 29.12 -9.57 -8.56
C LYS A 501 28.11 -10.71 -8.64
N ALA A 502 27.99 -11.53 -7.58
CA ALA A 502 26.98 -12.57 -7.46
C ALA A 502 25.58 -11.96 -7.49
N ILE A 503 25.31 -10.92 -6.69
CA ILE A 503 24.07 -10.14 -6.71
C ILE A 503 23.80 -9.58 -8.12
N THR A 504 24.80 -8.99 -8.79
CA THR A 504 24.60 -8.40 -10.13
C THR A 504 24.27 -9.46 -11.19
N ASN A 505 24.97 -10.59 -11.17
CA ASN A 505 24.73 -11.72 -12.08
C ASN A 505 23.35 -12.33 -11.84
N LEU A 506 23.00 -12.52 -10.57
CA LEU A 506 21.76 -13.14 -10.15
C LEU A 506 20.57 -12.22 -10.36
N LEU A 507 20.72 -10.89 -10.34
CA LEU A 507 19.69 -9.91 -10.63
C LEU A 507 19.53 -9.57 -12.13
N GLY A 508 20.31 -10.22 -13.02
CA GLY A 508 20.25 -10.00 -14.47
C GLY A 508 20.74 -8.61 -14.90
N GLY A 509 21.70 -8.03 -14.18
CA GLY A 509 22.29 -6.73 -14.52
C GLY A 509 23.25 -6.84 -15.71
N ASN A 510 22.97 -6.12 -16.81
CA ASN A 510 24.00 -5.78 -17.78
C ASN A 510 25.07 -4.93 -17.05
N SER A 511 26.34 -5.34 -17.13
CA SER A 511 27.45 -4.45 -16.80
C SER A 511 27.30 -3.13 -17.56
N PRO A 512 27.60 -1.97 -16.95
CA PRO A 512 27.68 -0.72 -17.71
C PRO A 512 28.79 -0.90 -18.75
N LYS A 513 28.43 -0.90 -20.03
CA LYS A 513 29.42 -0.79 -21.11
C LYS A 513 30.12 0.56 -20.92
N ASN A 514 31.39 0.52 -20.55
CA ASN A 514 32.31 1.64 -20.72
C ASN A 514 32.33 1.98 -22.21
N ASN A 515 31.58 3.01 -22.62
CA ASN A 515 31.86 3.70 -23.87
C ASN A 515 33.09 4.58 -23.61
N VAL A 516 34.27 4.00 -23.80
CA VAL A 516 35.45 4.81 -24.12
C VAL A 516 35.21 5.27 -25.56
N ALA A 517 34.90 6.56 -25.72
CA ALA A 517 34.83 7.18 -27.03
C ALA A 517 36.25 7.18 -27.61
N GLU A 518 36.45 6.43 -28.69
CA GLU A 518 37.59 6.62 -29.58
C GLU A 518 37.44 8.02 -30.20
N THR A 519 38.36 8.92 -29.84
CA THR A 519 38.56 10.19 -30.51
C THR A 519 39.20 9.92 -31.87
N GLU A 520 38.41 9.99 -32.93
CA GLU A 520 38.93 10.21 -34.28
C GLU A 520 39.22 11.70 -34.45
N GLU A 521 40.48 12.01 -34.68
CA GLU A 521 40.98 13.32 -35.10
C GLU A 521 40.59 13.54 -36.56
N GLU A 522 39.78 14.57 -36.85
CA GLU A 522 39.74 15.17 -38.19
C GLU A 522 40.11 16.64 -38.10
N GLU A 523 41.25 16.95 -38.72
CA GLU A 523 41.72 18.28 -39.07
C GLU A 523 40.70 19.00 -39.98
N SER A 524 40.45 20.29 -39.71
CA SER A 524 39.92 21.19 -40.72
C SER A 524 40.57 22.56 -40.61
N ASP A 525 41.34 22.86 -41.64
CA ASP A 525 41.97 24.14 -41.96
C ASP A 525 40.98 25.32 -42.09
N GLY A 526 41.49 26.50 -41.72
CA GLY A 526 41.65 27.62 -42.66
C GLY A 526 40.46 28.50 -43.02
N GLU A 527 40.50 29.75 -42.50
CA GLU A 527 40.06 31.02 -43.16
C GLU A 527 38.55 31.18 -43.47
N GLU A 528 37.87 32.33 -43.38
CA GLU A 528 38.24 33.74 -43.48
C GLU A 528 37.16 34.67 -42.85
N LYS A 529 37.61 35.83 -42.35
CA LYS A 529 36.98 37.17 -42.21
C LYS A 529 35.43 37.35 -42.28
N ALA A 530 34.88 38.13 -41.33
CA ALA A 530 34.58 39.58 -41.49
C ALA A 530 33.48 40.11 -40.53
N GLY A 531 33.74 41.26 -39.91
CA GLY A 531 32.76 42.26 -39.43
C GLY A 531 31.91 41.87 -38.21
N GLY A 532 31.63 42.71 -37.21
CA GLY A 532 31.76 44.15 -37.05
C GLY A 532 30.77 44.56 -35.95
N THR A 533 31.28 45.20 -34.90
CA THR A 533 30.63 46.24 -34.06
C THR A 533 29.21 46.09 -33.49
N SER A 534 29.19 46.29 -32.16
CA SER A 534 28.28 47.17 -31.39
C SER A 534 26.93 46.64 -30.88
N GLY A 535 26.72 46.86 -29.57
CA GLY A 535 25.39 46.96 -28.98
C GLY A 535 25.35 46.68 -27.48
N LYS A 536 25.68 47.67 -26.65
CA LYS A 536 25.22 47.71 -25.25
C LYS A 536 23.71 47.94 -25.22
N GLY A 537 23.02 47.25 -24.31
CA GLY A 537 21.66 47.49 -23.85
C GLY A 537 21.44 46.69 -22.59
#